data_AF-A0A9E4UMN9-F1
#
_entry.id   AF-A0A9E4UMN9-F1
#
_cell.length_a   1.000
_cell.length_b   1.000
_cell.length_c   1.000
_cell.angle_alpha   90.00
_cell.angle_beta   90.00
_cell.angle_gamma   90.00
#
_symmetry.space_group_name_H-M   'P 1'
#
loop_
_entity.id
_entity.type
_entity.pdbx_description
1 polymer ?
#
loop_
_entity_poly.entity_id
_entity_poly.type
_entity_poly.pdbx_seq_one_letter_code
_entity_poly.pdbx_strand_id
1 'polypeptide(L)'
;ELFSMGIGNYTEDDVKECARAFTGWTLGNAEYMSIRAAKDSIWPYGRIAWHFDYRREDHDDGEKTFLGETGRFNGEEIIAIIVKQEATARFVATRLFQFFGADEVTEAGEAVIEEMMATYFSSGYQIRDMLRTLFHSGFFKSEDARFARVKGPVEMVVGAIRMAGNYQSPSLGIEKVSNTMFFMGQGLLRPPTVDGWHEGAEWIDSGALVERVNFVAKELSDVRSPGVRSIIDRLEANSDQGVLKPSDLADGCLDLLGPIQVSDETRSVLVDYASRHGDLDLNGHQPGDQAEQQVGNMLRLVAATREYQLA
;
A
#
# COMPACT_ATOMS: atom_id res chain seq x y z
N GLU A 1 9.37 -7.02 -20.80
CA GLU A 1 10.65 -7.63 -20.36
C GLU A 1 11.14 -7.01 -19.06
N LEU A 2 11.47 -5.72 -19.03
CA LEU A 2 11.99 -5.05 -17.81
C LEU A 2 11.08 -5.23 -16.59
N PHE A 3 9.80 -4.86 -16.72
CA PHE A 3 8.81 -4.92 -15.63
C PHE A 3 8.13 -6.28 -15.46
N SER A 4 8.67 -7.31 -16.11
CA SER A 4 8.19 -8.68 -15.98
C SER A 4 9.28 -9.63 -15.50
N MET A 5 10.52 -9.45 -15.94
CA MET A 5 11.65 -10.34 -15.66
C MET A 5 12.84 -9.62 -14.99
N GLY A 6 12.88 -8.28 -14.98
CA GLY A 6 14.05 -7.52 -14.52
C GLY A 6 15.22 -7.50 -15.51
N ILE A 7 16.20 -6.63 -15.23
CA ILE A 7 17.39 -6.44 -16.06
C ILE A 7 18.28 -7.69 -16.01
N GLY A 8 18.85 -8.06 -17.16
CA GLY A 8 19.83 -9.16 -17.28
C GLY A 8 19.22 -10.52 -17.65
N ASN A 9 17.89 -10.60 -17.75
CA ASN A 9 17.16 -11.82 -18.14
C ASN A 9 16.74 -11.85 -19.61
N TYR A 10 17.21 -10.89 -20.42
CA TYR A 10 16.94 -10.79 -21.85
C TYR A 10 18.10 -10.03 -22.53
N THR A 11 18.26 -10.25 -23.82
CA THR A 11 19.29 -9.61 -24.66
C THR A 11 18.71 -8.45 -25.48
N GLU A 12 19.58 -7.64 -26.09
CA GLU A 12 19.14 -6.61 -27.05
C GLU A 12 18.42 -7.23 -28.26
N ASP A 13 18.85 -8.42 -28.69
CA ASP A 13 18.21 -9.12 -29.80
C ASP A 13 16.81 -9.60 -29.41
N ASP A 14 16.60 -10.06 -28.17
CA ASP A 14 15.25 -10.37 -27.67
C ASP A 14 14.33 -9.14 -27.74
N VAL A 15 14.84 -7.95 -27.42
CA VAL A 15 14.05 -6.70 -27.51
C VAL A 15 13.66 -6.40 -28.96
N LYS A 16 14.56 -6.60 -29.92
CA LYS A 16 14.27 -6.40 -31.35
C LYS A 16 13.24 -7.40 -31.85
N GLU A 17 13.39 -8.67 -31.50
CA GLU A 17 12.48 -9.74 -31.91
C GLU A 17 11.10 -9.60 -31.26
N CYS A 18 11.04 -9.17 -30.00
CA CYS A 18 9.81 -8.77 -29.32
C CYS A 18 9.12 -7.62 -30.07
N ALA A 19 9.85 -6.54 -30.39
CA ALA A 19 9.29 -5.42 -31.15
C ALA A 19 8.73 -5.85 -32.52
N ARG A 20 9.42 -6.76 -33.23
CA ARG A 20 8.93 -7.36 -34.47
C ARG A 20 7.63 -8.15 -34.24
N ALA A 21 7.52 -8.91 -33.16
CA ALA A 21 6.33 -9.70 -32.85
C ALA A 21 5.09 -8.84 -32.49
N PHE A 22 5.29 -7.65 -31.91
CA PHE A 22 4.20 -6.71 -31.59
C PHE A 22 3.73 -5.87 -32.80
N THR A 23 4.38 -5.97 -33.96
CA THR A 23 3.87 -5.35 -35.19
C THR A 23 2.47 -5.87 -35.51
N GLY A 24 1.62 -5.01 -36.09
CA GLY A 24 0.21 -5.31 -36.34
C GLY A 24 -0.74 -5.07 -35.15
N TRP A 25 -0.26 -4.98 -33.90
CA TRP A 25 -1.09 -4.56 -32.77
C TRP A 25 -1.37 -3.06 -32.86
N THR A 26 -2.64 -2.66 -32.91
CA THR A 26 -3.02 -1.25 -33.07
C THR A 26 -4.35 -0.91 -32.39
N LEU A 27 -4.74 0.35 -32.51
CA LEU A 27 -6.01 0.86 -32.03
C LEU A 27 -7.05 0.81 -33.16
N GLY A 28 -8.15 0.11 -32.90
CA GLY A 28 -9.32 0.09 -33.77
C GLY A 28 -9.89 1.50 -33.95
N ASN A 29 -10.06 1.91 -35.21
CA ASN A 29 -10.61 3.21 -35.59
C ASN A 29 -9.89 4.41 -34.92
N ALA A 30 -8.54 4.36 -34.88
CA ALA A 30 -7.69 5.33 -34.18
C ALA A 30 -8.01 6.80 -34.51
N GLU A 31 -8.30 7.14 -35.76
CA GLU A 31 -8.63 8.52 -36.17
C GLU A 31 -9.95 8.99 -35.55
N TYR A 32 -10.98 8.14 -35.57
CA TYR A 32 -12.24 8.44 -34.89
C TYR A 32 -12.05 8.51 -33.37
N MET A 33 -11.25 7.62 -32.78
CA MET A 33 -10.96 7.65 -31.35
C MET A 33 -10.17 8.90 -30.95
N SER A 34 -9.28 9.39 -31.80
CA SER A 34 -8.59 10.68 -31.66
C SER A 34 -9.57 11.86 -31.66
N ILE A 35 -10.50 11.90 -32.62
CA ILE A 35 -11.54 12.95 -32.67
C ILE A 35 -12.43 12.88 -31.42
N ARG A 36 -12.76 11.67 -30.97
CA ARG A 36 -13.52 11.46 -29.74
C ARG A 36 -12.74 11.92 -28.53
N ALA A 37 -11.43 11.64 -28.44
CA ALA A 37 -10.54 12.13 -27.38
C ALA A 37 -10.38 13.65 -27.35
N ALA A 38 -10.48 14.32 -28.49
CA ALA A 38 -10.51 15.77 -28.53
C ALA A 38 -11.84 16.37 -28.02
N LYS A 39 -12.96 15.64 -28.13
CA LYS A 39 -14.31 16.12 -27.77
C LYS A 39 -14.78 15.66 -26.39
N ASP A 40 -14.49 14.40 -26.02
CA ASP A 40 -14.70 13.82 -24.70
C ASP A 40 -13.39 13.96 -23.91
N SER A 41 -13.44 14.55 -22.72
CA SER A 41 -12.24 14.74 -21.88
C SER A 41 -11.52 13.42 -21.67
N ILE A 42 -10.26 13.34 -22.08
CA ILE A 42 -9.35 12.20 -21.81
C ILE A 42 -9.02 12.13 -20.30
N TRP A 43 -9.36 13.17 -19.54
CA TRP A 43 -9.02 13.36 -18.13
C TRP A 43 -10.25 13.47 -17.21
N PRO A 44 -10.17 12.99 -15.96
CA PRO A 44 -9.34 11.88 -15.46
C PRO A 44 -10.00 10.49 -15.69
N TYR A 45 -11.25 10.48 -16.17
CA TYR A 45 -12.05 9.28 -16.44
C TYR A 45 -12.69 9.38 -17.83
N GLY A 46 -11.86 9.54 -18.86
CA GLY A 46 -12.37 9.66 -20.22
C GLY A 46 -13.25 8.47 -20.58
N ARG A 47 -14.41 8.75 -21.19
CA ARG A 47 -15.42 7.73 -21.59
C ARG A 47 -14.99 6.93 -22.82
N ILE A 48 -13.70 6.90 -23.12
CA ILE A 48 -13.14 6.35 -24.33
C ILE A 48 -12.67 4.95 -24.02
N ALA A 49 -13.47 3.98 -24.43
CA ALA A 49 -13.03 2.60 -24.52
C ALA A 49 -12.13 2.50 -25.75
N TRP A 50 -10.82 2.46 -25.54
CA TRP A 50 -9.87 2.13 -26.59
C TRP A 50 -10.12 0.70 -27.05
N HIS A 51 -10.19 0.49 -28.36
CA HIS A 51 -10.41 -0.83 -28.95
C HIS A 51 -9.09 -1.36 -29.47
N PHE A 52 -8.74 -2.57 -29.05
CA PHE A 52 -7.65 -3.32 -29.68
C PHE A 52 -8.08 -3.75 -31.09
N ASP A 53 -7.16 -3.67 -32.03
CA ASP A 53 -7.29 -4.19 -33.39
C ASP A 53 -5.97 -4.82 -33.82
N TYR A 54 -6.04 -5.93 -34.57
CA TYR A 54 -4.87 -6.61 -35.09
C TYR A 54 -4.88 -6.58 -36.61
N ARG A 55 -3.88 -5.91 -37.19
CA ARG A 55 -3.68 -5.78 -38.63
C ARG A 55 -2.60 -6.72 -39.10
N ARG A 56 -3.03 -7.78 -39.78
CA ARG A 56 -2.12 -8.80 -40.29
C ARG A 56 -1.14 -8.25 -41.31
N GLU A 57 -1.59 -7.33 -42.15
CA GLU A 57 -0.78 -6.69 -43.19
C GLU A 57 0.35 -5.81 -42.64
N ASP A 58 0.19 -5.31 -41.41
CA ASP A 58 1.21 -4.52 -40.70
C ASP A 58 2.12 -5.41 -39.83
N HIS A 59 1.84 -6.72 -39.74
CA HIS A 59 2.60 -7.68 -38.95
C HIS A 59 3.78 -8.28 -39.74
N ASP A 60 4.94 -8.32 -39.11
CA ASP A 60 6.09 -9.08 -39.58
C ASP A 60 5.88 -10.57 -39.29
N ASP A 61 5.36 -11.31 -40.27
CA ASP A 61 5.16 -12.77 -40.21
C ASP A 61 6.47 -13.60 -40.31
N GLY A 62 7.63 -12.94 -40.28
CA GLY A 62 8.94 -13.58 -40.30
C GLY A 62 9.19 -14.47 -39.08
N GLU A 63 10.10 -15.43 -39.24
CA GLU A 63 10.61 -16.22 -38.11
C GLU A 63 11.41 -15.32 -37.16
N LYS A 64 11.22 -15.56 -35.87
CA LYS A 64 11.78 -14.82 -34.75
C LYS A 64 12.33 -15.80 -33.74
N THR A 65 13.42 -15.43 -33.09
CA THR A 65 13.98 -16.19 -31.96
C THR A 65 13.92 -15.29 -30.73
N PHE A 66 13.20 -15.72 -29.71
CA PHE A 66 12.95 -14.95 -28.51
C PHE A 66 13.08 -15.85 -27.28
N LEU A 67 13.98 -15.49 -26.36
CA LEU A 67 14.26 -16.22 -25.12
C LEU A 67 14.49 -17.73 -25.34
N GLY A 68 15.18 -18.07 -26.44
CA GLY A 68 15.53 -19.45 -26.81
C GLY A 68 14.43 -20.23 -27.54
N GLU A 69 13.21 -19.68 -27.69
CA GLU A 69 12.17 -20.25 -28.54
C GLU A 69 12.25 -19.63 -29.95
N THR A 70 12.03 -20.43 -31.00
CA THR A 70 12.03 -19.96 -32.40
C THR A 70 10.70 -20.27 -33.05
N GLY A 71 10.11 -19.28 -33.73
CA GLY A 71 8.84 -19.43 -34.40
C GLY A 71 8.36 -18.13 -35.06
N ARG A 72 7.22 -18.20 -35.73
CA ARG A 72 6.57 -17.02 -36.31
C ARG A 72 5.64 -16.40 -35.28
N PHE A 73 6.24 -15.79 -34.26
CA PHE A 73 5.53 -15.26 -33.10
C PHE A 73 4.85 -13.92 -33.38
N ASN A 74 3.67 -13.74 -32.81
CA ASN A 74 3.03 -12.45 -32.56
C ASN A 74 3.16 -12.06 -31.07
N GLY A 75 2.58 -10.91 -30.69
CA GLY A 75 2.64 -10.41 -29.32
C GLY A 75 2.05 -11.35 -28.25
N GLU A 76 1.02 -12.14 -28.57
CA GLU A 76 0.43 -13.11 -27.63
C GLU A 76 1.40 -14.25 -27.31
N GLU A 77 2.10 -14.78 -28.33
CA GLU A 77 3.11 -15.82 -28.09
C GLU A 77 4.31 -15.28 -27.33
N ILE A 78 4.76 -14.04 -27.58
CA ILE A 78 5.81 -13.40 -26.79
C ILE A 78 5.41 -13.30 -25.32
N ILE A 79 4.18 -12.87 -25.03
CA ILE A 79 3.66 -12.82 -23.65
C ILE A 79 3.67 -14.22 -23.03
N ALA A 80 3.22 -15.24 -23.77
CA ALA A 80 3.23 -16.62 -23.29
C ALA A 80 4.65 -17.13 -23.00
N ILE A 81 5.65 -16.78 -23.82
CA ILE A 81 7.05 -17.14 -23.59
C ILE A 81 7.60 -16.46 -22.34
N ILE A 82 7.31 -15.16 -22.14
CA ILE A 82 7.73 -14.41 -20.95
C ILE A 82 7.14 -15.03 -19.68
N VAL A 83 5.85 -15.37 -19.70
CA VAL A 83 5.13 -15.95 -18.55
C VAL A 83 5.75 -17.27 -18.08
N LYS A 84 6.34 -18.07 -18.99
CA LYS A 84 7.03 -19.33 -18.68
C LYS A 84 8.40 -19.14 -18.02
N GLN A 85 9.01 -17.96 -18.10
CA GLN A 85 10.36 -17.75 -17.58
C GLN A 85 10.37 -17.75 -16.05
N GLU A 86 11.36 -18.42 -15.47
CA GLU A 86 11.59 -18.42 -14.02
C GLU A 86 11.84 -17.01 -13.47
N ALA A 87 12.55 -16.18 -14.24
CA ALA A 87 12.75 -14.77 -13.91
C ALA A 87 11.42 -14.01 -13.73
N THR A 88 10.38 -14.35 -14.52
CA THR A 88 9.05 -13.75 -14.35
C THR A 88 8.39 -14.20 -13.06
N ALA A 89 8.43 -15.50 -12.77
CA ALA A 89 7.89 -16.05 -11.53
C ALA A 89 8.53 -15.38 -10.31
N ARG A 90 9.86 -15.28 -10.31
CA ARG A 90 10.62 -14.67 -9.22
C ARG A 90 10.32 -13.18 -9.07
N PHE A 91 10.37 -12.43 -10.16
CA PHE A 91 10.08 -10.99 -10.14
C PHE A 91 8.68 -10.71 -9.56
N VAL A 92 7.65 -11.39 -10.06
CA VAL A 92 6.28 -11.20 -9.59
C VAL A 92 6.12 -11.67 -8.14
N ALA A 93 6.69 -12.81 -7.77
CA ALA A 93 6.64 -13.33 -6.40
C ALA A 93 7.29 -12.36 -5.41
N THR A 94 8.49 -11.87 -5.70
CA THR A 94 9.20 -10.89 -4.86
C THR A 94 8.42 -9.60 -4.71
N ARG A 95 7.88 -9.03 -5.80
CA ARG A 95 7.09 -7.78 -5.73
C ARG A 95 5.80 -7.96 -4.93
N LEU A 96 5.10 -9.09 -5.07
CA LEU A 96 3.92 -9.39 -4.27
C LEU A 96 4.27 -9.61 -2.79
N PHE A 97 5.36 -10.32 -2.50
CA PHE A 97 5.86 -10.51 -1.15
C PHE A 97 6.20 -9.16 -0.50
N GLN A 98 6.92 -8.28 -1.20
CA GLN A 98 7.29 -6.97 -0.67
C GLN A 98 6.09 -6.07 -0.40
N PHE A 99 5.13 -6.08 -1.31
CA PHE A 99 3.95 -5.25 -1.20
C PHE A 99 3.04 -5.66 -0.03
N PHE A 100 2.90 -6.97 0.24
CA PHE A 100 1.95 -7.48 1.24
C PHE A 100 2.60 -7.95 2.55
N GLY A 101 3.80 -8.51 2.49
CA GLY A 101 4.47 -9.21 3.59
C GLY A 101 5.45 -8.32 4.36
N ALA A 102 6.55 -7.92 3.71
CA ALA A 102 7.63 -7.16 4.35
C ALA A 102 8.49 -6.43 3.32
N ASP A 103 9.00 -5.24 3.64
CA ASP A 103 9.85 -4.46 2.73
C ASP A 103 11.17 -5.20 2.39
N GLU A 104 11.76 -5.83 3.39
CA GLU A 104 13.01 -6.58 3.28
C GLU A 104 12.77 -8.09 3.09
N VAL A 105 13.49 -8.69 2.15
CA VAL A 105 13.44 -10.14 1.90
C VAL A 105 14.49 -10.84 2.77
N THR A 106 14.04 -11.41 3.89
CA THR A 106 14.85 -12.26 4.76
C THR A 106 14.94 -13.69 4.23
N GLU A 107 15.73 -14.57 4.88
CA GLU A 107 15.77 -15.99 4.52
C GLU A 107 14.40 -16.67 4.62
N ALA A 108 13.60 -16.32 5.64
CA ALA A 108 12.23 -16.80 5.77
C ALA A 108 11.31 -16.25 4.66
N GLY A 109 11.53 -15.00 4.24
CA GLY A 109 10.83 -14.41 3.10
C GLY A 109 11.18 -15.09 1.78
N GLU A 110 12.47 -15.39 1.55
CA GLU A 110 12.93 -16.10 0.36
C GLU A 110 12.29 -17.49 0.24
N ALA A 111 12.15 -18.21 1.36
CA ALA A 111 11.46 -19.50 1.37
C ALA A 111 9.99 -19.37 0.90
N VAL A 112 9.29 -18.31 1.28
CA VAL A 112 7.92 -18.05 0.81
C VAL A 112 7.89 -17.67 -0.67
N ILE A 113 8.86 -16.88 -1.14
CA ILE A 113 8.97 -16.52 -2.56
C ILE A 113 9.16 -17.77 -3.43
N GLU A 114 10.01 -18.71 -3.01
CA GLU A 114 10.21 -20.00 -3.68
C GLU A 114 8.93 -20.84 -3.69
N GLU A 115 8.18 -20.89 -2.58
CA GLU A 115 6.86 -21.55 -2.54
C GLU A 115 5.85 -20.89 -3.49
N MET A 116 5.85 -19.56 -3.57
CA MET A 116 5.01 -18.80 -4.49
C MET A 116 5.39 -19.08 -5.95
N MET A 117 6.68 -19.18 -6.27
CA MET A 117 7.16 -19.56 -7.61
C MET A 117 6.74 -20.98 -7.98
N ALA A 118 6.88 -21.95 -7.08
CA ALA A 118 6.39 -23.31 -7.30
C ALA A 118 4.87 -23.35 -7.52
N THR A 119 4.13 -22.53 -6.77
CA THR A 119 2.67 -22.36 -6.95
C THR A 119 2.34 -21.73 -8.31
N TYR A 120 3.09 -20.70 -8.72
CA TYR A 120 2.93 -20.04 -10.01
C TYR A 120 3.03 -21.04 -11.16
N PHE A 121 4.03 -21.92 -11.18
CA PHE A 121 4.15 -22.93 -12.23
C PHE A 121 3.09 -24.03 -12.15
N SER A 122 2.83 -24.58 -10.96
CA SER A 122 1.88 -25.69 -10.80
C SER A 122 0.42 -25.31 -11.04
N SER A 123 0.06 -24.03 -10.84
CA SER A 123 -1.28 -23.50 -11.09
C SER A 123 -1.54 -23.07 -12.54
N GLY A 124 -0.51 -23.10 -13.40
CA GLY A 124 -0.61 -22.49 -14.73
C GLY A 124 -0.62 -20.96 -14.66
N TYR A 125 0.32 -20.40 -13.90
CA TYR A 125 0.67 -18.98 -13.84
C TYR A 125 -0.37 -18.08 -13.14
N GLN A 126 -1.10 -18.62 -12.17
CA GLN A 126 -2.21 -17.89 -11.52
C GLN A 126 -1.74 -17.03 -10.33
N ILE A 127 -1.87 -15.71 -10.47
CA ILE A 127 -1.57 -14.74 -9.38
C ILE A 127 -2.44 -14.97 -8.14
N ARG A 128 -3.70 -15.37 -8.34
CA ARG A 128 -4.62 -15.70 -7.24
C ARG A 128 -4.04 -16.77 -6.33
N ASP A 129 -3.42 -17.79 -6.91
CA ASP A 129 -2.89 -18.91 -6.15
C ASP A 129 -1.56 -18.53 -5.47
N MET A 130 -0.72 -17.71 -6.11
CA MET A 130 0.46 -17.12 -5.45
C MET A 130 0.09 -16.32 -4.20
N LEU A 131 -0.93 -15.44 -4.30
CA LEU A 131 -1.41 -14.65 -3.16
C LEU A 131 -1.99 -15.55 -2.06
N ARG A 132 -2.68 -16.64 -2.43
CA ARG A 132 -3.15 -17.63 -1.47
C ARG A 132 -1.97 -18.27 -0.73
N THR A 133 -0.91 -18.66 -1.42
CA THR A 133 0.31 -19.20 -0.80
C THR A 133 0.91 -18.20 0.17
N LEU A 134 1.10 -16.94 -0.25
CA LEU A 134 1.62 -15.88 0.63
C LEU A 134 0.79 -15.71 1.90
N PHE A 135 -0.52 -15.49 1.78
CA PHE A 135 -1.38 -15.21 2.93
C PHE A 135 -1.60 -16.42 3.85
N HIS A 136 -1.38 -17.64 3.36
CA HIS A 136 -1.43 -18.85 4.18
C HIS A 136 -0.06 -19.31 4.70
N SER A 137 1.05 -18.71 4.26
CA SER A 137 2.39 -19.04 4.72
C SER A 137 2.56 -18.90 6.24
N GLY A 138 3.56 -19.59 6.78
CA GLY A 138 3.94 -19.44 8.19
C GLY A 138 4.48 -18.04 8.49
N PHE A 139 5.29 -17.49 7.57
CA PHE A 139 5.86 -16.14 7.67
C PHE A 139 4.77 -15.07 7.79
N PHE A 140 3.75 -15.08 6.92
CA PHE A 140 2.71 -14.04 6.95
C PHE A 140 1.90 -14.00 8.27
N LYS A 141 1.96 -15.08 9.04
CA LYS A 141 1.29 -15.20 10.35
C LYS A 141 2.27 -15.06 11.53
N SER A 142 3.57 -14.92 11.28
CA SER A 142 4.58 -14.78 12.32
C SER A 142 4.64 -13.35 12.85
N GLU A 143 5.32 -13.18 13.98
CA GLU A 143 5.64 -11.85 14.49
C GLU A 143 6.58 -11.09 13.55
N ASP A 144 7.43 -11.79 12.79
CA ASP A 144 8.39 -11.17 11.86
C ASP A 144 7.72 -10.43 10.70
N ALA A 145 6.49 -10.80 10.33
CA ALA A 145 5.71 -10.08 9.32
C ALA A 145 4.95 -8.87 9.89
N ARG A 146 4.76 -8.80 11.22
CA ARG A 146 4.02 -7.69 11.83
C ARG A 146 4.88 -6.43 11.80
N PHE A 147 4.30 -5.35 11.26
CA PHE A 147 4.98 -4.04 11.14
C PHE A 147 6.29 -4.10 10.34
N ALA A 148 6.47 -5.13 9.51
CA ALA A 148 7.64 -5.32 8.66
C ALA A 148 7.58 -4.52 7.35
N ARG A 149 6.52 -3.73 7.16
CA ARG A 149 6.32 -2.87 6.00
C ARG A 149 5.95 -1.46 6.45
N VAL A 150 6.65 -0.48 5.92
CA VAL A 150 6.33 0.93 6.13
C VAL A 150 5.13 1.31 5.28
N LYS A 151 4.04 1.76 5.90
CA LYS A 151 2.87 2.25 5.17
C LYS A 151 3.22 3.43 4.28
N GLY A 152 2.92 3.29 2.98
CA GLY A 152 2.96 4.40 2.03
C GLY A 152 1.97 5.51 2.42
N PRO A 153 2.19 6.76 1.97
CA PRO A 153 1.37 7.90 2.38
C PRO A 153 -0.13 7.72 2.17
N VAL A 154 -0.56 7.07 1.08
CA VAL A 154 -1.98 6.83 0.80
C VAL A 154 -2.59 5.92 1.87
N GLU A 155 -1.94 4.80 2.17
CA GLU A 155 -2.43 3.84 3.15
C GLU A 155 -2.48 4.44 4.55
N MET A 156 -1.44 5.16 4.92
CA MET A 156 -1.33 5.82 6.22
C MET A 156 -2.40 6.90 6.42
N VAL A 157 -2.61 7.78 5.43
CA VAL A 157 -3.63 8.83 5.47
C VAL A 157 -5.04 8.23 5.48
N VAL A 158 -5.31 7.24 4.63
CA VAL A 158 -6.61 6.55 4.59
C VAL A 158 -6.86 5.82 5.91
N GLY A 159 -5.85 5.16 6.48
CA GLY A 159 -5.91 4.48 7.77
C GLY A 159 -6.29 5.43 8.89
N ALA A 160 -5.59 6.57 9.00
CA ALA A 160 -5.86 7.58 10.03
C ALA A 160 -7.27 8.19 9.90
N ILE A 161 -7.71 8.54 8.69
CA ILE A 161 -9.05 9.08 8.46
C ILE A 161 -10.13 8.04 8.82
N ARG A 162 -9.96 6.78 8.41
CA ARG A 162 -10.90 5.70 8.72
C ARG A 162 -10.98 5.46 10.22
N MET A 163 -9.84 5.48 10.90
CA MET A 163 -9.73 5.32 12.34
C MET A 163 -10.36 6.48 13.11
N ALA A 164 -10.19 7.71 12.65
CA ALA A 164 -10.87 8.88 13.19
C ALA A 164 -12.39 8.89 12.88
N GLY A 165 -12.83 8.11 11.88
CA GLY A 165 -14.23 8.06 11.45
C GLY A 165 -14.63 9.26 10.57
N ASN A 166 -13.66 9.97 10.00
CA ASN A 166 -13.90 11.11 9.11
C ASN A 166 -14.16 10.66 7.66
N TYR A 167 -14.68 11.57 6.83
CA TYR A 167 -14.87 11.37 5.37
C TYR A 167 -15.71 10.13 4.96
N GLN A 168 -16.69 9.73 5.79
CA GLN A 168 -17.59 8.59 5.51
C GLN A 168 -18.61 8.84 4.37
N SER A 169 -18.77 10.11 3.99
CA SER A 169 -19.60 10.55 2.87
C SER A 169 -18.83 11.58 2.05
N PRO A 170 -19.21 11.84 0.78
CA PRO A 170 -18.62 12.91 0.00
C PRO A 170 -18.63 14.23 0.79
N SER A 171 -17.44 14.75 1.08
CA SER A 171 -17.26 15.92 1.93
C SER A 171 -16.39 16.97 1.24
N LEU A 172 -16.67 18.23 1.56
CA LEU A 172 -15.81 19.34 1.18
C LEU A 172 -14.47 19.18 1.92
N GLY A 173 -13.35 19.18 1.19
CA GLY A 173 -12.01 19.06 1.77
C GLY A 173 -11.27 17.75 1.45
N ILE A 174 -11.91 16.79 0.77
CA ILE A 174 -11.24 15.56 0.32
C ILE A 174 -10.04 15.85 -0.61
N GLU A 175 -10.08 16.96 -1.36
CA GLU A 175 -8.96 17.43 -2.17
C GLU A 175 -7.73 17.76 -1.32
N LYS A 176 -7.92 18.34 -0.12
CA LYS A 176 -6.81 18.63 0.80
C LYS A 176 -6.15 17.35 1.28
N VAL A 177 -6.95 16.33 1.59
CA VAL A 177 -6.47 15.00 1.97
C VAL A 177 -5.63 14.39 0.83
N SER A 178 -6.12 14.48 -0.42
CA SER A 178 -5.37 14.01 -1.58
C SER A 178 -4.06 14.77 -1.78
N ASN A 179 -4.06 16.09 -1.54
CA ASN A 179 -2.83 16.89 -1.64
C ASN A 179 -1.83 16.54 -0.54
N THR A 180 -2.30 16.24 0.68
CA THR A 180 -1.44 15.79 1.77
C THR A 180 -0.69 14.50 1.39
N MET A 181 -1.37 13.51 0.81
CA MET A 181 -0.70 12.29 0.31
C MET A 181 0.37 12.62 -0.74
N PHE A 182 0.09 13.58 -1.62
CA PHE A 182 1.05 14.02 -2.62
C PHE A 182 2.27 14.73 -2.01
N PHE A 183 2.09 15.59 -1.01
CA PHE A 183 3.20 16.26 -0.33
C PHE A 183 4.09 15.29 0.45
N MET A 184 3.55 14.13 0.84
CA MET A 184 4.30 13.02 1.42
C MET A 184 4.96 12.10 0.37
N GLY A 185 4.85 12.42 -0.93
CA GLY A 185 5.51 11.69 -2.02
C GLY A 185 4.62 10.74 -2.83
N GLN A 186 3.36 10.50 -2.42
CA GLN A 186 2.46 9.57 -3.11
C GLN A 186 1.18 10.24 -3.60
N GLY A 187 1.23 10.80 -4.82
CA GLY A 187 0.04 11.33 -5.49
C GLY A 187 -0.86 10.23 -6.05
N LEU A 188 -2.17 10.27 -5.78
CA LEU A 188 -3.11 9.28 -6.30
C LEU A 188 -3.08 9.21 -7.84
N LEU A 189 -2.91 8.00 -8.37
CA LEU A 189 -2.86 7.71 -9.82
C LEU A 189 -1.79 8.51 -10.58
N ARG A 190 -0.78 9.01 -9.88
CA ARG A 190 0.30 9.83 -10.44
C ARG A 190 1.66 9.32 -9.97
N PRO A 191 2.12 8.16 -10.47
CA PRO A 191 3.46 7.67 -10.19
C PRO A 191 4.50 8.64 -10.78
N PRO A 192 5.65 8.83 -10.12
CA PRO A 192 6.70 9.73 -10.61
C PRO A 192 7.36 9.23 -11.90
N THR A 193 7.43 7.92 -12.11
CA THR A 193 8.02 7.30 -13.31
C THR A 193 7.23 6.06 -13.74
N VAL A 194 7.66 5.43 -14.85
CA VAL A 194 7.14 4.13 -15.31
C VAL A 194 7.42 2.98 -14.33
N ASP A 195 8.37 3.16 -13.41
CA ASP A 195 8.70 2.20 -12.34
C ASP A 195 7.71 2.26 -11.17
N GLY A 196 6.78 3.21 -11.18
CA GLY A 196 5.79 3.38 -10.12
C GLY A 196 6.33 4.21 -8.96
N TRP A 197 5.93 3.86 -7.74
CA TRP A 197 6.40 4.48 -6.50
C TRP A 197 7.42 3.58 -5.82
N HIS A 198 8.43 4.21 -5.20
CA HIS A 198 9.32 3.52 -4.27
C HIS A 198 8.56 3.06 -3.02
N GLU A 199 9.10 2.09 -2.29
CA GLU A 199 8.43 1.46 -1.14
C GLU A 199 9.34 1.46 0.10
N GLY A 200 8.77 1.06 1.25
CA GLY A 200 9.50 0.92 2.50
C GLY A 200 10.06 2.22 3.09
N ALA A 201 11.31 2.16 3.56
CA ALA A 201 11.95 3.25 4.30
C ALA A 201 12.08 4.55 3.48
N GLU A 202 12.03 4.48 2.15
CA GLU A 202 12.04 5.67 1.28
C GLU A 202 10.81 6.57 1.49
N TRP A 203 9.73 6.07 2.10
CA TRP A 203 8.60 6.90 2.51
C TRP A 203 8.88 7.82 3.69
N ILE A 204 10.00 7.62 4.39
CA ILE A 204 10.36 8.34 5.61
C ILE A 204 11.60 9.20 5.34
N ASP A 205 11.36 10.43 4.90
CA ASP A 205 12.36 11.50 4.93
C ASP A 205 12.02 12.56 6.00
N SER A 206 12.96 13.47 6.27
CA SER A 206 12.80 14.48 7.33
C SER A 206 11.63 15.44 7.11
N GLY A 207 11.22 15.69 5.87
CA GLY A 207 10.05 16.51 5.53
C GLY A 207 8.75 15.73 5.59
N ALA A 208 8.72 14.56 4.94
CA ALA A 208 7.56 13.67 4.91
C ALA A 208 7.17 13.22 6.31
N LEU A 209 8.13 12.90 7.19
CA LEU A 209 7.85 12.46 8.56
C LEU A 209 7.08 13.51 9.38
N VAL A 210 7.43 14.79 9.25
CA VAL A 210 6.75 15.87 9.97
C VAL A 210 5.31 16.00 9.51
N GLU A 211 5.08 15.98 8.20
CA GLU A 211 3.72 15.99 7.64
C GLU A 211 2.92 14.76 8.06
N ARG A 212 3.56 13.59 8.09
CA ARG A 212 2.93 12.33 8.51
C ARG A 212 2.45 12.41 9.96
N VAL A 213 3.34 12.78 10.87
CA VAL A 213 3.02 12.92 12.29
C VAL A 213 1.91 13.96 12.47
N ASN A 214 2.05 15.15 11.86
CA ASN A 214 1.07 16.22 12.00
C ASN A 214 -0.33 15.83 11.51
N PHE A 215 -0.41 15.11 10.38
CA PHE A 215 -1.67 14.69 9.82
C PHE A 215 -2.40 13.72 10.76
N VAL A 216 -1.74 12.64 11.19
CA VAL A 216 -2.37 11.64 12.06
C VAL A 216 -2.69 12.21 13.43
N ALA A 217 -1.75 12.97 14.00
CA ALA A 217 -1.94 13.68 15.25
C ALA A 217 -3.21 14.54 15.21
N LYS A 218 -3.43 15.26 14.11
CA LYS A 218 -4.63 16.09 13.93
C LYS A 218 -5.90 15.27 13.84
N GLU A 219 -5.92 14.22 13.03
CA GLU A 219 -7.13 13.40 12.85
C GLU A 219 -7.50 12.61 14.11
N LEU A 220 -6.52 12.06 14.83
CA LEU A 220 -6.75 11.24 16.02
C LEU A 220 -6.94 12.04 17.32
N SER A 221 -6.57 13.32 17.36
CA SER A 221 -6.81 14.19 18.52
C SER A 221 -8.16 14.91 18.50
N ASP A 222 -8.90 14.89 17.39
CA ASP A 222 -10.26 15.47 17.37
C ASP A 222 -11.25 14.48 18.01
N VAL A 223 -11.42 14.64 19.32
CA VAL A 223 -12.32 13.86 20.19
C VAL A 223 -13.79 13.89 19.78
N ARG A 224 -14.18 14.80 18.88
CA ARG A 224 -15.54 14.86 18.34
C ARG A 224 -15.73 13.93 17.15
N SER A 225 -14.65 13.46 16.55
CA SER A 225 -14.69 12.56 15.39
C SER A 225 -15.29 11.22 15.80
N PRO A 226 -16.20 10.61 15.00
CA PRO A 226 -16.94 9.41 15.42
C PRO A 226 -16.05 8.24 15.85
N GLY A 227 -14.91 8.04 15.18
CA GLY A 227 -13.97 6.98 15.51
C GLY A 227 -13.20 7.24 16.80
N VAL A 228 -12.76 8.49 17.03
CA VAL A 228 -12.09 8.87 18.30
C VAL A 228 -13.06 8.76 19.48
N ARG A 229 -14.32 9.15 19.30
CA ARG A 229 -15.39 8.92 20.30
C ARG A 229 -15.53 7.43 20.62
N SER A 230 -15.59 6.59 19.59
CA SER A 230 -15.65 5.13 19.79
C SER A 230 -14.42 4.58 20.52
N ILE A 231 -13.24 5.20 20.40
CA ILE A 231 -12.05 4.83 21.17
C ILE A 231 -12.24 5.22 22.64
N ILE A 232 -12.69 6.44 22.92
CA ILE A 232 -12.97 6.93 24.28
C ILE A 232 -14.01 6.03 24.98
N ASP A 233 -15.14 5.75 24.32
CA ASP A 233 -16.20 4.91 24.86
C ASP A 233 -15.70 3.48 25.19
N ARG A 234 -14.77 2.95 24.38
CA ARG A 234 -14.14 1.64 24.62
C ARG A 234 -13.13 1.68 25.77
N LEU A 235 -12.40 2.78 25.93
CA LEU A 235 -11.50 2.97 27.08
C LEU A 235 -12.29 3.03 28.38
N GLU A 236 -13.39 3.77 28.42
CA GLU A 236 -14.30 3.81 29.58
C GLU A 236 -14.84 2.39 29.89
N ALA A 237 -15.37 1.70 28.88
CA ALA A 237 -15.95 0.36 29.05
C ALA A 237 -14.94 -0.71 29.53
N ASN A 238 -13.65 -0.55 29.20
CA ASN A 238 -12.58 -1.47 29.60
C ASN A 238 -11.91 -1.07 30.92
N SER A 239 -12.26 0.07 31.51
CA SER A 239 -11.68 0.57 32.75
C SER A 239 -12.38 0.03 34.00
N ASP A 240 -11.69 0.05 35.14
CA ASP A 240 -12.30 -0.28 36.43
C ASP A 240 -13.09 0.94 36.93
N GLN A 241 -14.41 0.83 36.94
CA GLN A 241 -15.32 1.91 37.36
C GLN A 241 -15.13 3.24 36.60
N GLY A 242 -14.77 3.23 35.32
CA GLY A 242 -14.58 4.46 34.54
C GLY A 242 -13.23 5.16 34.78
N VAL A 243 -12.35 4.61 35.64
CA VAL A 243 -11.08 5.23 36.00
C VAL A 243 -9.90 4.44 35.43
N LEU A 244 -9.03 5.14 34.70
CA LEU A 244 -7.82 4.60 34.08
C LEU A 244 -6.58 5.12 34.78
N LYS A 245 -5.70 4.21 35.19
CA LYS A 245 -4.34 4.60 35.62
C LYS A 245 -3.53 5.05 34.40
N PRO A 246 -2.45 5.84 34.60
CA PRO A 246 -1.58 6.27 33.52
C PRO A 246 -1.07 5.14 32.60
N SER A 247 -0.75 3.97 33.16
CA SER A 247 -0.36 2.78 32.40
C SER A 247 -1.49 2.27 31.51
N ASP A 248 -2.69 2.20 32.07
CA ASP A 248 -3.85 1.60 31.42
C ASP A 248 -4.38 2.50 30.30
N LEU A 249 -4.27 3.83 30.48
CA LEU A 249 -4.53 4.80 29.42
C LEU A 249 -3.56 4.64 28.24
N ALA A 250 -2.26 4.56 28.52
CA ALA A 250 -1.24 4.40 27.48
C ALA A 250 -1.41 3.07 26.72
N ASP A 251 -1.52 1.96 27.44
CA ASP A 251 -1.67 0.62 26.88
C ASP A 251 -3.01 0.47 26.13
N GLY A 252 -4.09 1.02 26.68
CA GLY A 252 -5.40 1.03 26.02
C GLY A 252 -5.40 1.82 24.71
N CYS A 253 -4.69 2.95 24.66
CA CYS A 253 -4.55 3.71 23.41
C CYS A 253 -3.72 2.95 22.35
N LEU A 254 -2.65 2.28 22.76
CA LEU A 254 -1.82 1.44 21.88
C LEU A 254 -2.61 0.27 21.30
N ASP A 255 -3.45 -0.38 22.13
CA ASP A 255 -4.31 -1.49 21.70
C ASP A 255 -5.40 -1.03 20.73
N LEU A 256 -6.07 0.08 21.03
CA LEU A 256 -7.21 0.55 20.23
C LEU A 256 -6.82 1.17 18.88
N LEU A 257 -5.57 1.62 18.73
CA LEU A 257 -5.04 2.19 17.48
C LEU A 257 -4.43 1.14 16.51
N GLY A 258 -4.53 -0.16 16.79
CA GLY A 258 -4.07 -1.21 15.88
C GLY A 258 -2.95 -2.07 16.48
N PRO A 259 -3.25 -2.72 17.61
CA PRO A 259 -2.29 -3.28 18.59
C PRO A 259 -0.81 -2.91 18.39
N ILE A 260 -0.49 -1.63 18.55
CA ILE A 260 0.85 -1.12 18.24
C ILE A 260 1.82 -1.60 19.32
N GLN A 261 2.88 -2.30 18.89
CA GLN A 261 3.97 -2.68 19.79
C GLN A 261 5.01 -1.57 19.82
N VAL A 262 5.33 -1.10 21.03
CA VAL A 262 6.33 -0.05 21.27
C VAL A 262 7.44 -0.57 22.16
N SER A 263 8.61 0.04 22.07
CA SER A 263 9.71 -0.22 23.02
C SER A 263 9.33 0.15 24.47
N ASP A 264 10.02 -0.45 25.44
CA ASP A 264 9.83 -0.13 26.86
C ASP A 264 10.13 1.35 27.14
N GLU A 265 11.10 1.93 26.44
CA GLU A 265 11.43 3.35 26.52
C GLU A 265 10.28 4.24 26.01
N THR A 266 9.75 3.96 24.82
CA THR A 266 8.59 4.68 24.26
C THR A 266 7.38 4.55 25.19
N ARG A 267 7.10 3.34 25.69
CA ARG A 267 6.02 3.09 26.64
C ARG A 267 6.20 3.90 27.92
N SER A 268 7.40 3.93 28.50
CA SER A 268 7.69 4.71 29.70
C SER A 268 7.39 6.20 29.50
N VAL A 269 7.74 6.75 28.33
CA VAL A 269 7.46 8.16 28.01
C VAL A 269 5.95 8.45 27.94
N LEU A 270 5.16 7.54 27.34
CA LEU A 270 3.70 7.67 27.29
C LEU A 270 3.08 7.62 28.70
N VAL A 271 3.53 6.68 29.53
CA VAL A 271 3.05 6.55 30.92
C VAL A 271 3.46 7.74 31.78
N ASP A 272 4.69 8.24 31.62
CA ASP A 272 5.17 9.44 32.32
C ASP A 272 4.38 10.69 31.92
N TYR A 273 3.98 10.79 30.65
CA TYR A 273 3.11 11.87 30.19
C TYR A 273 1.74 11.81 30.87
N ALA A 274 1.09 10.65 30.87
CA ALA A 274 -0.20 10.47 31.54
C ALA A 274 -0.10 10.72 33.06
N SER A 275 0.99 10.29 33.69
CA SER A 275 1.21 10.45 35.14
C SER A 275 1.25 11.90 35.61
N ARG A 276 1.58 12.86 34.73
CA ARG A 276 1.53 14.30 35.03
C ARG A 276 0.11 14.82 35.23
N HIS A 277 -0.87 14.10 34.71
CA HIS A 277 -2.29 14.42 34.81
C HIS A 277 -3.03 13.61 35.88
N GLY A 278 -2.38 12.56 36.42
CA GLY A 278 -2.97 11.64 37.40
C GLY A 278 -3.83 10.57 36.75
N ASP A 279 -4.67 9.93 37.56
CA ASP A 279 -5.66 8.96 37.07
C ASP A 279 -6.74 9.69 36.25
N LEU A 280 -7.14 9.11 35.13
CA LEU A 280 -8.15 9.65 34.23
C LEU A 280 -9.52 9.09 34.60
N ASP A 281 -10.43 9.94 35.02
CA ASP A 281 -11.84 9.60 35.27
C ASP A 281 -12.69 9.95 34.04
N LEU A 282 -13.27 8.92 33.41
CA LEU A 282 -14.18 9.05 32.28
C LEU A 282 -15.65 8.99 32.69
N ASN A 283 -15.99 8.81 33.97
CA ASN A 283 -17.39 8.68 34.38
C ASN A 283 -18.21 9.94 34.04
N GLY A 284 -19.23 9.78 33.22
CA GLY A 284 -20.10 10.89 32.83
C GLY A 284 -19.40 11.95 31.97
N HIS A 285 -18.33 11.56 31.27
CA HIS A 285 -17.63 12.42 30.32
C HIS A 285 -18.58 13.01 29.28
N GLN A 286 -18.25 14.23 28.83
CA GLN A 286 -18.99 14.95 27.81
C GLN A 286 -18.12 15.22 26.58
N PRO A 287 -18.75 15.26 25.38
CA PRO A 287 -18.06 15.57 24.14
C PRO A 287 -17.18 16.82 24.23
N GLY A 288 -15.86 16.64 24.12
CA GLY A 288 -14.87 17.72 24.13
C GLY A 288 -14.43 18.21 25.52
N ASP A 289 -14.82 17.55 26.60
CA ASP A 289 -14.39 17.91 27.96
C ASP A 289 -12.91 17.62 28.22
N GLN A 290 -12.43 17.98 29.41
CA GLN A 290 -11.02 17.82 29.76
C GLN A 290 -10.57 16.35 29.76
N ALA A 291 -11.45 15.41 30.13
CA ALA A 291 -11.12 13.99 30.20
C ALA A 291 -10.96 13.41 28.78
N GLU A 292 -11.90 13.71 27.88
CA GLU A 292 -11.78 13.34 26.47
C GLU A 292 -10.53 13.96 25.82
N GLN A 293 -10.22 15.23 26.12
CA GLN A 293 -9.02 15.90 25.60
C GLN A 293 -7.72 15.24 26.07
N GLN A 294 -7.68 14.67 27.27
CA GLN A 294 -6.52 13.89 27.73
C GLN A 294 -6.34 12.61 26.90
N VAL A 295 -7.43 11.91 26.58
CA VAL A 295 -7.39 10.77 25.65
C VAL A 295 -6.89 11.21 24.27
N GLY A 296 -7.46 12.29 23.71
CA GLY A 296 -7.05 12.82 22.41
C GLY A 296 -5.56 13.20 22.37
N ASN A 297 -5.02 13.75 23.45
CA ASN A 297 -3.59 14.03 23.57
C ASN A 297 -2.73 12.77 23.66
N MET A 298 -3.21 11.72 24.36
CA MET A 298 -2.52 10.43 24.38
C MET A 298 -2.48 9.80 22.99
N LEU A 299 -3.60 9.74 22.28
CA LEU A 299 -3.66 9.23 20.90
C LEU A 299 -2.73 10.01 19.97
N ARG A 300 -2.65 11.33 20.15
CA ARG A 300 -1.71 12.20 19.44
C ARG A 300 -0.25 11.80 19.67
N LEU A 301 0.12 11.49 20.91
CA LEU A 301 1.47 11.07 21.27
C LEU A 301 1.79 9.69 20.72
N VAL A 302 0.85 8.74 20.83
CA VAL A 302 1.00 7.39 20.24
C VAL A 302 1.23 7.49 18.73
N ALA A 303 0.45 8.32 18.02
CA ALA A 303 0.61 8.57 16.60
C ALA A 303 1.96 9.21 16.21
N ALA A 304 2.62 9.90 17.15
CA ALA A 304 3.92 10.51 16.93
C ALA A 304 5.10 9.58 17.25
N THR A 305 4.84 8.37 17.75
CA THR A 305 5.90 7.40 18.03
C THR A 305 6.56 6.90 16.75
N ARG A 306 7.83 6.50 16.86
CA ARG A 306 8.57 5.91 15.73
C ARG A 306 7.87 4.64 15.26
N GLU A 307 7.44 3.82 16.21
CA GLU A 307 6.81 2.53 15.97
C GLU A 307 5.51 2.69 15.20
N TYR A 308 4.66 3.66 15.54
CA TYR A 308 3.45 3.95 14.74
C TYR A 308 3.80 4.40 13.31
N GLN A 309 4.83 5.21 13.14
CA GLN A 309 5.19 5.79 11.83
C GLN A 309 5.85 4.77 10.89
N LEU A 310 6.50 3.74 11.45
CA LEU A 310 7.12 2.64 10.73
C LEU A 310 6.21 1.41 10.58
N ALA A 311 5.13 1.33 11.36
CA ALA A 311 4.12 0.28 11.35
C ALA A 311 3.15 0.36 10.17
#